data_AF-A0A0F7WPA1-F1
#
_entry.id   AF-A0A0F7WPA1-F1
#
_cell.length_a   1.000
_cell.length_b   1.000
_cell.length_c   1.000
_cell.angle_alpha   90.00
_cell.angle_beta   90.00
_cell.angle_gamma   90.00
#
_symmetry.space_group_name_H-M   'P 1'
#
loop_
_entity.id
_entity.type
_entity.pdbx_description
1 polymer ?
#
loop_
_entity_poly.entity_id
_entity_poly.type
_entity_poly.pdbx_seq_one_letter_code
_entity_poly.pdbx_strand_id
1 'polypeptide(L)'
;MFLQFFHPIVFSDQSLSFLPYLGKSSGIIEKCSNIVEHYLHLGGDTSVIITGVSGATFLSVDHALPISKSEKIIKILSYILILPLILALFIKIVLRIILFFKYRGLILDVKKEDLKKHLHLTKKTSVFLYHLLQH
;
A
#
# COMPACT_ATOMS: atom_id res chain seq x y z
N MET A 1 -21.03 15.02 10.73
CA MET A 1 -19.79 15.44 10.04
C MET A 1 -18.98 14.25 9.52
N PHE A 2 -18.70 13.22 10.32
CA PHE A 2 -17.99 12.01 9.84
C PHE A 2 -18.71 11.21 8.73
N LEU A 3 -20.05 11.19 8.70
CA LEU A 3 -20.79 10.49 7.65
C LEU A 3 -20.61 11.08 6.24
N GLN A 4 -20.26 12.37 6.13
CA GLN A 4 -19.95 13.00 4.83
C GLN A 4 -18.54 12.65 4.33
N PHE A 5 -17.61 12.24 5.19
CA PHE A 5 -16.28 11.79 4.76
C PHE A 5 -16.33 10.48 3.96
N PHE A 6 -17.31 9.63 4.24
CA PHE A 6 -17.53 8.39 3.51
C PHE A 6 -18.47 8.56 2.31
N HIS A 7 -18.96 9.78 2.08
CA HIS A 7 -19.77 10.04 0.91
C HIS A 7 -18.81 10.21 -0.29
N PRO A 8 -18.87 9.34 -1.30
CA PRO A 8 -17.94 9.35 -2.41
C PRO A 8 -18.07 10.67 -3.17
N ILE A 9 -16.94 11.39 -3.31
CA ILE A 9 -16.85 12.65 -4.04
C ILE A 9 -16.16 12.38 -5.37
N VAL A 10 -16.81 12.75 -6.47
CA VAL A 10 -16.30 12.55 -7.83
C VAL A 10 -16.24 13.88 -8.56
N PHE A 11 -15.10 14.22 -9.14
CA PHE A 11 -14.93 15.42 -9.96
C PHE A 11 -15.33 15.14 -11.41
N SER A 12 -16.17 15.98 -12.01
CA SER A 12 -16.46 15.91 -13.45
C SER A 12 -15.23 16.25 -14.29
N ASP A 13 -15.13 15.73 -15.51
CA ASP A 13 -14.02 16.06 -16.42
C ASP A 13 -13.94 17.57 -16.73
N GLN A 14 -15.09 18.25 -16.75
CA GLN A 14 -15.18 19.70 -16.88
C GLN A 14 -14.59 20.41 -15.65
N SER A 15 -14.86 19.91 -14.44
CA SER A 15 -14.24 20.46 -13.22
C SER A 15 -12.73 20.23 -13.18
N LEU A 16 -12.27 19.04 -13.57
CA LEU A 16 -10.85 18.67 -13.58
C LEU A 16 -10.05 19.48 -14.61
N SER A 17 -10.63 19.73 -15.78
CA SER A 17 -10.00 20.55 -16.82
C SER A 17 -9.97 22.03 -16.44
N PHE A 18 -10.82 22.49 -15.52
CA PHE A 18 -10.89 23.87 -15.07
C PHE A 18 -9.94 24.18 -13.89
N LEU A 19 -9.47 23.17 -13.14
CA LEU A 19 -8.56 23.32 -12.00
C LEU A 19 -7.24 24.06 -12.32
N PRO A 20 -6.55 23.81 -13.45
CA PRO A 20 -5.33 24.53 -13.79
C PRO A 20 -5.57 26.02 -14.02
N TYR A 21 -6.74 26.38 -14.58
CA TYR A 21 -7.12 27.78 -14.84
C TYR A 21 -7.46 28.55 -13.56
N LEU A 22 -7.77 27.84 -12.47
CA LEU A 22 -8.01 28.41 -11.14
C LEU A 22 -6.75 28.58 -10.29
N GLY A 23 -5.57 28.24 -10.82
CA GLY A 23 -4.31 28.26 -10.06
C GLY A 23 -4.26 27.23 -8.93
N LYS A 24 -5.20 26.28 -8.88
CA LYS A 24 -5.33 25.27 -7.82
C LYS A 24 -4.59 23.95 -8.09
N SER A 25 -3.48 24.03 -8.84
CA SER A 25 -2.64 22.90 -9.27
C SER A 25 -3.18 22.12 -10.49
N SER A 26 -2.41 21.10 -10.92
CA SER A 26 -2.64 20.29 -12.13
C SER A 26 -3.85 19.33 -12.05
N GLY A 27 -4.55 19.28 -10.91
CA GLY A 27 -5.71 18.41 -10.73
C GLY A 27 -5.37 16.92 -10.57
N ILE A 28 -4.10 16.58 -10.29
CA ILE A 28 -3.64 15.17 -10.22
C ILE A 28 -4.23 14.46 -9.01
N ILE A 29 -4.33 15.15 -7.87
CA ILE A 29 -4.85 14.55 -6.62
C ILE A 29 -6.34 14.23 -6.80
N GLU A 30 -7.09 15.12 -7.43
CA GLU A 30 -8.50 15.00 -7.73
C GLU A 30 -8.76 13.87 -8.74
N LYS A 31 -7.88 13.72 -9.74
CA LYS A 31 -7.91 12.57 -10.66
C LYS A 31 -7.63 11.25 -9.93
N CYS A 32 -6.62 11.20 -9.07
CA CYS A 32 -6.32 10.02 -8.28
C CYS A 32 -7.49 9.68 -7.34
N SER A 33 -8.06 10.68 -6.68
CA SER A 33 -9.25 10.53 -5.83
C SER A 33 -10.41 9.94 -6.62
N ASN A 34 -10.70 10.46 -7.81
CA ASN A 34 -11.74 9.91 -8.69
C ASN A 34 -11.51 8.45 -9.05
N ILE A 35 -10.27 8.08 -9.39
CA ILE A 35 -9.95 6.69 -9.75
C ILE A 35 -10.18 5.77 -8.56
N VAL A 36 -9.71 6.18 -7.38
CA VAL A 36 -9.86 5.40 -6.15
C VAL A 36 -11.33 5.28 -5.77
N GLU A 37 -12.06 6.38 -5.74
CA GLU A 37 -13.50 6.40 -5.41
C GLU A 37 -14.30 5.58 -6.41
N HIS A 38 -14.06 5.75 -7.72
CA HIS A 38 -14.76 4.96 -8.74
C HIS A 38 -14.46 3.46 -8.60
N TYR A 39 -13.22 3.09 -8.28
CA TYR A 39 -12.87 1.70 -8.04
C TYR A 39 -13.60 1.14 -6.80
N LEU A 40 -13.54 1.85 -5.68
CA LEU A 40 -14.18 1.51 -4.39
C LEU A 40 -15.71 1.55 -4.40
N HIS A 41 -16.31 2.27 -5.34
CA HIS A 41 -17.76 2.42 -5.39
C HIS A 41 -18.46 1.13 -5.83
N LEU A 42 -19.30 0.59 -4.95
CA LEU A 42 -20.11 -0.64 -5.15
C LEU A 42 -21.58 -0.34 -5.53
N GLY A 43 -21.86 0.91 -5.90
CA GLY A 43 -23.17 1.43 -6.29
C GLY A 43 -23.81 2.26 -5.18
N GLY A 44 -24.61 3.27 -5.56
CA GLY A 44 -25.23 4.21 -4.64
C GLY A 44 -25.14 5.66 -5.11
N ASP A 45 -25.43 6.57 -4.19
CA ASP A 45 -25.36 8.02 -4.41
C ASP A 45 -23.91 8.48 -4.30
N THR A 46 -23.51 9.33 -5.24
CA THR A 46 -22.19 9.95 -5.30
C THR A 46 -22.35 11.45 -5.46
N SER A 47 -21.52 12.25 -4.81
CA SER A 47 -21.55 13.69 -5.00
C SER A 47 -20.59 14.09 -6.11
N VAL A 48 -21.15 14.60 -7.21
CA VAL A 48 -20.39 15.02 -8.38
C VAL A 48 -20.08 16.50 -8.28
N ILE A 49 -18.80 16.85 -8.33
CA ILE A 49 -18.33 18.23 -8.39
C ILE A 49 -18.32 18.70 -9.85
N ILE A 50 -19.12 19.73 -10.13
CA ILE A 50 -19.21 20.41 -11.42
C ILE A 50 -18.73 21.86 -11.33
N THR A 51 -18.30 22.43 -12.44
CA THR A 51 -17.97 23.86 -12.52
C THR A 51 -19.22 24.71 -12.29
N GLY A 52 -19.11 25.67 -11.38
CA GLY A 52 -20.16 26.65 -11.12
C GLY A 52 -20.19 27.73 -12.20
N VAL A 53 -21.36 28.36 -12.35
CA VAL A 53 -21.65 29.34 -13.42
C VAL A 53 -20.82 30.63 -13.29
N SER A 54 -20.33 30.93 -12.09
CA SER A 54 -19.37 32.00 -11.84
C SER A 54 -17.97 31.39 -11.74
N GLY A 55 -17.05 31.84 -12.60
CA GLY A 55 -15.79 31.19 -13.00
C GLY A 55 -14.73 30.91 -11.93
N ALA A 56 -15.11 30.84 -10.65
CA ALA A 56 -14.29 30.37 -9.53
C ALA A 56 -15.05 29.48 -8.53
N THR A 57 -16.23 28.97 -8.90
CA THR A 57 -17.08 28.19 -8.00
C THR A 57 -17.21 26.74 -8.45
N PHE A 58 -17.39 25.85 -7.48
CA PHE A 58 -17.68 24.44 -7.70
C PHE A 58 -19.05 24.14 -7.08
N LEU A 59 -19.88 23.39 -7.79
CA LEU A 59 -21.16 22.91 -7.29
C LEU A 59 -21.05 21.40 -7.03
N SER A 60 -21.61 20.94 -5.93
CA SER A 60 -21.71 19.52 -5.59
C SER A 60 -23.16 19.11 -5.83
N VAL A 61 -23.34 18.09 -6.66
CA VAL A 61 -24.66 17.56 -7.05
C VAL A 61 -24.68 16.07 -6.79
N ASP A 62 -25.68 15.61 -6.06
CA ASP A 62 -25.84 14.19 -5.80
C ASP A 62 -26.34 13.49 -7.07
N HIS A 63 -25.60 12.47 -7.48
CA HIS A 63 -25.86 11.67 -8.66
C HIS A 63 -25.79 10.19 -8.29
N ALA A 64 -26.87 9.46 -8.59
CA ALA A 64 -26.86 8.00 -8.47
C ALA A 64 -26.09 7.40 -9.65
N LEU A 65 -25.04 6.63 -9.37
CA LEU A 65 -24.29 5.91 -10.40
C LEU A 65 -24.74 4.45 -10.39
N PRO A 66 -25.64 4.03 -11.31
CA PRO A 66 -26.09 2.65 -11.38
C PRO A 66 -24.94 1.79 -11.90
N ILE A 67 -24.44 0.89 -11.06
CA ILE A 67 -23.42 -0.09 -11.44
C ILE A 67 -24.11 -1.41 -11.78
N SER A 68 -23.65 -2.07 -12.84
CA SER A 68 -24.19 -3.38 -13.22
C SER A 68 -23.85 -4.44 -12.17
N LYS A 69 -24.72 -5.46 -12.03
CA LYS A 69 -24.48 -6.56 -11.06
C LYS A 69 -23.16 -7.29 -11.33
N SER A 70 -22.78 -7.44 -12.60
CA SER A 70 -21.52 -8.05 -13.02
C SER A 70 -20.30 -7.24 -12.57
N GLU A 71 -20.30 -5.92 -12.78
CA GLU A 71 -19.21 -5.05 -12.32
C GLU A 71 -19.07 -5.09 -10.80
N LYS A 72 -20.19 -5.13 -10.07
CA LYS A 72 -20.19 -5.24 -8.61
C LYS A 72 -19.52 -6.54 -8.13
N ILE A 73 -19.81 -7.67 -8.78
CA ILE A 73 -19.19 -8.96 -8.46
C ILE A 73 -17.68 -8.93 -8.73
N ILE A 74 -17.26 -8.40 -9.89
CA ILE A 74 -15.84 -8.29 -10.24
C ILE A 74 -15.09 -7.41 -9.23
N LYS A 75 -15.65 -6.27 -8.84
CA LYS A 75 -15.08 -5.40 -7.81
C LYS A 75 -14.94 -6.11 -6.46
N ILE A 76 -15.98 -6.79 -6.00
CA ILE A 76 -15.95 -7.55 -4.74
C ILE A 76 -14.87 -8.64 -4.78
N LEU A 77 -14.80 -9.40 -5.87
CA LEU A 77 -13.79 -10.44 -6.05
C LEU A 77 -12.37 -9.85 -6.01
N SER A 78 -12.19 -8.70 -6.67
CA SER A 78 -10.93 -7.97 -6.66
C SER A 78 -10.54 -7.51 -5.26
N TYR A 79 -11.50 -7.04 -4.44
CA TYR A 79 -11.24 -6.68 -3.03
C TYR A 79 -10.81 -7.87 -2.20
N ILE A 80 -11.50 -9.00 -2.33
CA ILE A 80 -11.18 -10.22 -1.59
C ILE A 80 -9.78 -10.72 -1.92
N LEU A 81 -9.25 -10.46 -3.13
CA LEU A 81 -7.92 -10.91 -3.53
C LEU A 81 -6.81 -9.89 -3.23
N ILE A 82 -7.03 -8.61 -3.57
CA ILE A 82 -6.00 -7.56 -3.52
C ILE A 82 -5.82 -7.06 -2.09
N LEU A 83 -6.90 -6.83 -1.36
CA LEU A 83 -6.83 -6.26 -0.02
C LEU A 83 -6.01 -7.13 0.96
N PRO A 84 -6.21 -8.47 1.05
CA PRO A 84 -5.38 -9.29 1.93
C PRO A 84 -3.93 -9.38 1.46
N LEU A 85 -3.66 -9.31 0.15
CA LEU A 85 -2.30 -9.31 -0.38
C LEU A 85 -1.54 -8.05 0.07
N ILE A 86 -2.16 -6.87 -0.07
CA ILE A 86 -1.60 -5.60 0.40
C ILE A 86 -1.39 -5.63 1.91
N LEU A 87 -2.37 -6.13 2.67
CA LEU A 87 -2.26 -6.25 4.12
C LEU A 87 -1.10 -7.18 4.53
N ALA A 88 -0.96 -8.34 3.89
CA ALA A 88 0.13 -9.28 4.16
C ALA A 88 1.50 -8.66 3.84
N LEU A 89 1.62 -7.93 2.73
CA LEU A 89 2.83 -7.19 2.37
C LEU A 89 3.16 -6.12 3.42
N PHE A 90 2.17 -5.35 3.86
CA PHE A 90 2.35 -4.32 4.89
C PHE A 90 2.85 -4.94 6.20
N ILE A 91 2.19 -6.00 6.68
CA ILE A 91 2.61 -6.74 7.89
C ILE A 91 4.05 -7.24 7.73
N LYS A 92 4.40 -7.81 6.58
CA LYS A 92 5.77 -8.30 6.30
C LYS A 92 6.80 -7.17 6.37
N ILE A 93 6.51 -5.99 5.83
CA ILE A 93 7.41 -4.83 5.90
C ILE A 93 7.58 -4.36 7.34
N VAL A 94 6.47 -4.18 8.07
CA VAL A 94 6.50 -3.77 9.48
C VAL A 94 7.29 -4.77 10.31
N LEU A 95 7.05 -6.07 10.14
CA LEU A 95 7.79 -7.12 10.83
C LEU A 95 9.28 -7.08 10.50
N ARG A 96 9.65 -6.87 9.24
CA ARG A 96 11.05 -6.72 8.82
C ARG A 96 11.71 -5.51 9.48
N ILE A 97 11.02 -4.39 9.60
CA ILE A 97 11.52 -3.19 10.27
C ILE A 97 11.72 -3.47 11.76
N ILE A 98 10.73 -4.07 12.43
CA ILE A 98 10.83 -4.44 13.85
C ILE A 98 12.00 -5.38 14.09
N LEU A 99 12.12 -6.44 13.28
CA LEU A 99 13.24 -7.38 13.36
C LEU A 99 14.58 -6.69 13.08
N PHE A 100 14.64 -5.81 12.09
CA PHE A 100 15.85 -5.04 11.79
C PHE A 100 16.31 -4.24 13.01
N PHE A 101 15.41 -3.51 13.68
CA PHE A 101 15.76 -2.76 14.88
C PHE A 101 16.06 -3.67 16.08
N LYS A 102 15.29 -4.74 16.28
CA LYS A 102 15.48 -5.68 17.39
C LYS A 102 16.84 -6.38 17.35
N TYR A 103 17.31 -6.72 16.15
CA TYR A 103 18.54 -7.46 15.93
C TYR A 103 19.69 -6.61 15.39
N ARG A 104 19.51 -5.28 15.32
CA ARG A 104 20.55 -4.33 14.91
C ARG A 104 21.75 -4.47 15.85
N GLY A 105 22.87 -4.96 15.32
CA GLY A 105 24.11 -5.18 16.09
C GLY A 105 24.27 -6.58 16.70
N LEU A 106 23.27 -7.46 16.62
CA LEU A 106 23.35 -8.86 17.08
C LEU A 106 23.53 -9.85 15.91
N ILE A 107 23.07 -9.50 14.71
CA ILE A 107 23.27 -10.32 13.51
C ILE A 107 24.62 -9.96 12.90
N LEU A 108 25.63 -10.78 13.21
CA LEU A 108 26.85 -10.86 12.42
C LEU A 108 26.52 -11.62 11.13
N ASP A 109 26.66 -10.95 9.98
CA ASP A 109 26.56 -11.61 8.68
C ASP A 109 27.82 -12.45 8.47
N VAL A 110 27.84 -13.64 9.07
CA VAL A 110 28.95 -14.57 8.90
C VAL A 110 28.81 -15.21 7.52
N LYS A 111 29.70 -14.83 6.59
CA LYS A 111 29.83 -15.52 5.32
C LYS A 111 29.90 -17.03 5.59
N LYS A 112 29.08 -17.81 4.89
CA LYS A 112 29.06 -19.29 5.02
C LYS A 112 30.46 -19.90 4.90
N GLU A 113 31.34 -19.23 4.18
CA GLU A 113 32.76 -19.53 3.97
C GLU A 113 33.57 -19.49 5.28
N ASP A 114 33.35 -18.48 6.12
CA ASP A 114 34.06 -18.28 7.38
C ASP A 114 33.48 -19.17 8.49
N LEU A 115 32.18 -19.45 8.46
CA LEU A 115 31.54 -20.43 9.34
C LEU A 115 32.10 -21.85 9.11
N LYS A 116 32.31 -22.22 7.84
CA LYS A 116 32.87 -23.53 7.46
C LYS A 116 34.33 -23.68 7.91
N LYS A 117 35.12 -22.60 7.83
CA LYS A 117 36.51 -22.56 8.34
C LYS A 117 36.57 -22.71 9.86
N HIS A 118 35.74 -21.98 10.60
CA HIS A 118 35.70 -22.11 12.07
C HIS A 118 35.25 -23.50 12.53
N LEU A 119 34.21 -24.08 11.91
CA LEU A 119 33.79 -25.45 12.21
C LEU A 119 34.88 -26.49 11.93
N HIS A 120 35.62 -26.35 10.83
CA HIS A 120 36.75 -27.22 10.53
C HIS A 120 37.92 -27.04 11.50
N LEU A 121 38.21 -25.81 11.92
CA LEU A 121 39.28 -25.52 12.87
C LEU A 121 38.96 -26.17 14.22
N THR A 122 37.75 -25.94 14.74
CA THR A 122 37.30 -26.48 16.03
C THR A 122 37.35 -28.01 16.07
N LYS A 123 36.96 -28.65 14.96
CA LYS A 123 37.02 -30.12 14.82
C LYS A 123 38.46 -30.65 14.76
N LYS A 124 39.40 -29.86 14.23
CA LYS A 124 40.82 -30.23 14.17
C LYS A 124 41.50 -30.05 15.54
N THR A 125 41.14 -29.02 16.29
CA THR A 125 41.65 -28.77 17.65
C THR A 125 41.16 -29.83 18.63
N SER A 126 39.90 -30.27 18.52
CA SER A 126 39.37 -31.34 19.38
C SER A 126 40.04 -32.70 19.11
N VAL A 127 40.36 -33.02 17.85
CA VAL A 127 41.08 -34.25 17.48
C VAL A 127 42.54 -34.20 17.95
N PHE A 128 43.19 -33.05 17.84
CA PHE A 128 44.58 -32.87 18.29
C PHE A 128 44.71 -32.98 19.82
N LEU A 129 43.78 -32.41 20.58
CA LEU A 129 43.73 -32.56 22.05
C LEU A 129 43.52 -34.01 22.49
N TYR A 130 42.68 -34.77 21.78
CA TYR A 130 42.49 -36.20 22.04
C TYR A 130 43.78 -37.01 21.83
N HIS A 131 44.55 -36.68 20.80
CA HIS A 131 45.82 -37.35 20.52
C HIS A 131 46.94 -36.99 21.50
N LEU A 132 46.90 -35.78 22.06
CA LEU A 132 47.89 -35.27 23.02
C LEU A 132 47.65 -35.79 24.46
N LEU A 133 46.43 -36.22 24.77
CA LEU A 133 46.04 -36.83 26.05
C LEU A 133 46.28 -38.35 26.11
N GLN A 134 46.69 -38.98 24.99
CA GLN A 134 46.97 -40.42 24.90
C GLN A 134 48.47 -40.77 24.90
N HIS A 135 49.35 -39.77 25.03
CA HIS A 135 50.80 -39.93 25.18
C HIS A 135 51.26 -39.39 26.53
#